data_AF-A0A699SSP3-F1
#
_entry.id   AF-A0A699SSP3-F1
#
_cell.length_a   1.000
_cell.length_b   1.000
_cell.length_c   1.000
_cell.angle_alpha   90.00
_cell.angle_beta   90.00
_cell.angle_gamma   90.00
#
_symmetry.space_group_name_H-M   'P 1'
#
loop_
_entity.id
_entity.type
_entity.pdbx_description
1 polymer ?
#
loop_
_entity_poly.entity_id
_entity_poly.type
_entity_poly.pdbx_seq_one_letter_code
_entity_poly.pdbx_strand_id
1 'polypeptide(L)' 'EVYVAQPDGFVNPDHPEKVYRLRKALYRLKQAPKAWYDELSKFLTSKGFTKGKIDPTLFTIRYGEDILLV' A
#
# COMPACT_ATOMS: atom_id res chain seq x y z
N GLU A 1 -3.10 9.68 3.74
CA GLU A 1 -2.20 10.06 4.85
C GLU A 1 -2.49 9.18 6.06
N VAL A 2 -1.51 8.92 6.94
CA VAL A 2 -1.69 8.05 8.10
C VAL A 2 -1.46 8.86 9.38
N TYR A 3 -2.38 8.73 10.32
CA TYR A 3 -2.32 9.35 11.63
C TYR A 3 -2.25 8.25 12.70
N VAL A 4 -1.45 8.46 13.74
CA VAL A 4 -1.32 7.54 14.87
C VAL A 4 -1.58 8.28 16.18
N ALA A 5 -2.14 7.57 17.14
CA ALA A 5 -2.28 8.07 18.50
C ALA A 5 -0.90 8.39 19.09
N GLN A 6 -0.87 9.30 20.07
CA GLN A 6 0.35 9.62 20.80
C GLN A 6 0.78 8.38 21.60
N PRO A 7 2.05 7.95 21.51
CA PRO A 7 2.54 6.84 22.32
C PRO A 7 2.50 7.20 23.80
N ASP A 8 2.27 6.21 24.66
CA ASP A 8 2.39 6.37 26.11
C ASP A 8 3.79 6.89 26.45
N GLY A 9 3.85 7.96 27.24
CA GLY A 9 5.10 8.66 27.61
C GLY A 9 5.56 9.76 26.63
N PHE A 10 4.88 9.94 25.48
CA PHE A 10 5.13 11.03 24.52
C PHE A 10 3.92 11.94 24.31
N VAL A 11 2.87 11.78 25.11
CA VAL A 11 1.66 12.62 25.04
C VAL A 11 2.01 14.06 25.36
N ASN A 12 1.65 14.98 24.46
CA ASN A 12 1.77 16.41 24.70
C ASN A 12 0.74 16.86 25.76
N PRO A 13 1.15 17.42 26.92
CA PRO A 13 0.24 17.85 27.98
C PRO A 13 -0.73 18.95 27.55
N ASP A 14 -0.30 19.85 26.66
CA ASP A 14 -1.13 20.98 26.19
C ASP A 14 -2.14 20.54 25.11
N HIS A 15 -1.90 19.39 24.50
CA HIS A 15 -2.66 18.86 23.37
C HIS A 15 -2.80 17.34 23.43
N PRO A 16 -3.45 16.80 24.49
CA PRO A 16 -3.56 15.35 24.68
C PRO A 16 -4.38 14.65 23.59
N GLU A 17 -5.30 15.37 22.95
CA GLU A 17 -6.20 14.86 21.91
C GLU A 17 -5.58 14.81 20.50
N LYS A 18 -4.41 15.43 20.30
CA LYS A 18 -3.79 15.47 18.97
C LYS A 18 -3.22 14.12 18.58
N VAL A 19 -3.09 13.92 17.26
CA VAL A 19 -2.51 12.73 16.64
C VAL A 19 -1.25 13.08 15.85
N TYR A 20 -0.31 12.16 15.76
CA TYR A 20 0.90 12.36 14.96
C TYR A 20 0.67 11.95 13.50
N ARG A 21 1.05 12.82 12.57
CA ARG A 21 1.06 12.50 11.14
C ARG A 21 2.33 11.74 10.79
N LEU A 22 2.17 10.49 10.32
CA LEU A 22 3.29 9.65 9.94
C LEU A 22 3.90 10.15 8.61
N ARG A 23 5.12 10.70 8.66
CA ARG A 23 5.82 11.21 7.46
C ARG A 23 6.50 10.11 6.63
N LYS A 24 6.98 9.04 7.28
CA LYS A 24 7.56 7.85 6.62
C LYS A 24 7.07 6.61 7.36
N ALA A 25 6.62 5.60 6.62
CA ALA A 25 6.22 4.33 7.21
C ALA A 25 7.46 3.58 7.68
N LEU A 26 7.82 3.74 8.95
CA LEU A 26 8.75 2.87 9.65
C LEU A 26 8.07 1.49 9.73
N TYR A 27 8.33 0.65 8.72
CA TYR A 27 7.98 -0.76 8.58
C TYR A 27 7.17 -1.34 9.75
N ARG A 28 5.86 -1.61 9.55
CA ARG A 28 4.92 -2.41 10.40
C ARG A 28 3.47 -1.93 10.38
N LEU A 29 3.14 -0.87 9.63
CA LEU A 29 1.75 -0.46 9.52
C LEU A 29 0.92 -1.59 8.86
N LYS A 30 -0.19 -2.02 9.49
CA LYS A 30 -1.09 -3.04 8.92
C LYS A 30 -1.59 -2.68 7.51
N GLN A 31 -1.65 -1.38 7.21
CA GLN A 31 -2.06 -0.86 5.91
C GLN A 31 -0.93 -0.83 4.86
N ALA A 32 0.34 -1.00 5.28
CA ALA A 32 1.48 -0.90 4.35
C ALA A 32 1.42 -1.96 3.23
N PRO A 33 1.14 -3.26 3.49
CA PRO A 33 1.03 -4.24 2.41
C PRO A 33 -0.07 -3.90 1.40
N LYS A 34 -1.21 -3.39 1.87
CA LYS A 34 -2.32 -2.95 1.01
C LYS A 34 -1.92 -1.76 0.15
N ALA A 35 -1.29 -0.74 0.75
CA ALA A 35 -0.82 0.42 0.01
C ALA A 35 0.23 0.06 -1.05
N TRP A 36 1.14 -0.87 -0.74
CA TRP A 36 2.09 -1.41 -1.72
C TRP A 36 1.40 -2.15 -2.86
N TYR A 37 0.42 -3.01 -2.54
CA TYR A 37 -0.35 -3.72 -3.56
C TYR A 37 -1.13 -2.75 -4.45
N ASP A 38 -1.78 -1.74 -3.89
CA ASP A 38 -2.53 -0.73 -4.64
C ASP A 38 -1.63 0.05 -5.60
N GLU A 39 -0.42 0.42 -5.14
CA GLU A 39 0.56 1.13 -5.97
C GLU A 39 1.12 0.23 -7.09
N LEU A 40 1.53 -1.00 -6.75
CA LEU A 40 2.00 -2.00 -7.71
C LEU A 40 0.92 -2.29 -8.75
N SER A 41 -0.32 -2.50 -8.31
CA SER A 41 -1.45 -2.73 -9.17
C SER A 41 -1.66 -1.59 -10.15
N LYS A 42 -1.61 -0.34 -9.71
CA LYS A 42 -1.77 0.83 -10.59
C LYS A 42 -0.64 0.87 -11.62
N PHE A 43 0.59 0.64 -11.17
CA PHE A 43 1.75 0.60 -12.05
C PHE A 43 1.60 -0.49 -13.13
N LEU A 44 1.30 -1.73 -12.74
CA LEU A 44 1.15 -2.85 -13.68
C LEU A 44 0.01 -2.61 -14.68
N THR A 45 -1.14 -2.13 -14.23
CA THR A 45 -2.25 -1.76 -15.12
C THR A 45 -1.85 -0.65 -16.09
N SER A 46 -1.07 0.35 -15.66
CA SER A 46 -0.56 1.40 -16.54
C SER A 46 0.42 0.89 -17.60
N LYS A 47 1.05 -0.26 -17.36
CA LYS A 47 1.96 -0.95 -18.29
C LYS A 47 1.25 -1.97 -19.19
N GLY A 48 -0.09 -2.09 -19.10
CA GLY A 48 -0.88 -2.98 -19.94
C GLY A 48 -1.12 -4.38 -19.36
N PHE A 49 -0.72 -4.63 -18.11
CA PHE A 49 -1.07 -5.88 -17.44
C PHE A 49 -2.54 -5.91 -17.06
N THR A 50 -3.13 -7.11 -17.19
CA THR A 50 -4.52 -7.40 -16.81
C THR A 50 -4.52 -8.24 -15.53
N LYS A 51 -5.38 -7.86 -14.58
CA LYS A 51 -5.61 -8.63 -13.35
C LYS A 51 -6.31 -9.95 -13.65
N GLY A 52 -5.92 -11.00 -12.93
CA GLY A 52 -6.61 -12.26 -12.93
C GLY A 52 -8.05 -12.12 -12.44
N LYS A 53 -8.96 -12.85 -13.08
CA LYS A 53 -10.39 -12.85 -12.72
C LYS A 53 -10.70 -13.70 -11.49
N ILE A 54 -9.96 -14.81 -11.33
CA ILE A 54 -10.10 -15.75 -10.20
C ILE A 54 -9.19 -15.31 -9.05
N ASP A 55 -7.96 -14.94 -9.38
CA ASP A 55 -6.98 -14.40 -8.44
C ASP A 55 -6.65 -12.94 -8.79
N PRO A 56 -7.13 -11.96 -8.01
CA PRO A 56 -6.84 -10.55 -8.24
C PRO A 56 -5.37 -10.19 -8.05
N THR A 57 -4.59 -11.03 -7.36
CA THR A 57 -3.17 -10.80 -7.09
C THR A 57 -2.27 -11.19 -8.26
N LEU A 58 -2.78 -12.00 -9.19
CA LEU A 58 -2.08 -12.41 -10.40
C LEU A 58 -2.26 -11.37 -11.51
N PHE A 59 -1.16 -10.96 -12.13
CA PHE A 59 -1.17 -10.06 -13.28
C PHE A 59 -0.59 -10.76 -14.51
N THR A 60 -1.22 -10.52 -15.67
CA THR A 60 -0.82 -11.15 -16.93
C THR A 60 -0.73 -10.12 -18.06
N ILE A 61 0.25 -10.26 -18.93
CA ILE A 61 0.33 -9.53 -20.20
C ILE A 61 0.75 -10.50 -21.30
N ARG A 62 0.18 -10.33 -22.50
CA ARG A 62 0.44 -11.21 -23.65
C ARG A 62 1.24 -10.48 -24.72
N TYR A 63 2.25 -11.16 -25.25
CA TYR A 63 3.05 -10.72 -26.40
C TYR A 63 3.06 -11.84 -27.44
N GLY A 64 2.11 -11.82 -28.37
CA GLY A 64 1.92 -12.92 -29.31
C GLY A 64 1.52 -14.21 -28.60
N GLU A 65 2.35 -15.24 -28.69
CA GLU A 65 2.17 -16.52 -28.00
C GLU A 65 2.72 -16.53 -26.57
N ASP A 66 3.59 -15.57 -26.23
CA ASP A 66 4.21 -15.49 -24.91
C ASP A 66 3.30 -14.81 -23.89
N ILE A 67 3.33 -15.32 -22.65
CA ILE A 67 2.60 -14.77 -21.51
C ILE A 67 3.58 -14.49 -20.39
N LEU A 68 3.61 -13.24 -19.94
CA LEU A 68 4.33 -12.86 -18.72
C LEU A 68 3.35 -12.84 -17.55
N LEU A 69 3.74 -13.50 -16.46
CA LEU A 69 2.99 -13.60 -15.21
C LEU A 69 3.76 -12.87 -14.12
N VAL A 70 3.05 -12.05 -13.33
CA VAL A 70 3.57 -11.31 -12.17
C VAL A 70 2.67 -11.56 -10.97
#